data_AF-A0A7C3BY08-F1
#
_entry.id   AF-A0A7C3BY08-F1
#
_cell.length_a   1.000
_cell.length_b   1.000
_cell.length_c   1.000
_cell.angle_alpha   90.00
_cell.angle_beta   90.00
_cell.angle_gamma   90.00
#
_symmetry.space_group_name_H-M   'P 1'
#
loop_
_entity.id
_entity.type
_entity.pdbx_description
1 polymer ?
#
loop_
_entity_poly.entity_id
_entity_poly.type
_entity_poly.pdbx_seq_one_letter_code
_entity_poly.pdbx_strand_id
1 'polypeptide(L)'
;MIYEYREDIHSDIDGTIIDIETIGRFNQRYRYTNDAREFEYIQQVIFGSIDRNQLQILHVRDRNDIPELNERVTSVIDGLNRPFYAFNSVFEMGVLYFGLGEELYFDGELQDEKFESKAKAVRNLGIPNYDDPFYDKGLLCMQAWENGEFDTAVAHNRACLLKERDILLKRGFREPYELIFNK
;
A
#
# COMPACT_ATOMS: atom_id res chain seq x y z
N MET A 1 14.83 -13.95 -2.04
CA MET A 1 15.57 -12.84 -2.69
C MET A 1 14.66 -11.62 -2.83
N ILE A 2 15.08 -10.50 -2.27
CA ILE A 2 14.39 -9.21 -2.40
C ILE A 2 14.92 -8.43 -3.58
N TYR A 3 14.01 -7.85 -4.36
CA TYR A 3 14.30 -6.91 -5.44
C TYR A 3 13.90 -5.50 -5.00
N GLU A 4 14.71 -4.52 -5.38
CA GLU A 4 14.54 -3.13 -4.96
C GLU A 4 14.53 -2.20 -6.17
N TYR A 5 13.56 -1.29 -6.19
CA TYR A 5 13.48 -0.17 -7.12
C TYR A 5 13.49 1.14 -6.32
N ARG A 6 14.23 2.14 -6.81
CA ARG A 6 14.30 3.47 -6.22
C ARG A 6 14.19 4.53 -7.30
N GLU A 7 13.55 5.62 -6.94
CA GLU A 7 13.43 6.81 -7.77
C GLU A 7 13.58 8.05 -6.88
N ASP A 8 14.44 8.97 -7.30
CA ASP A 8 14.53 10.28 -6.66
C ASP A 8 13.28 11.10 -7.03
N ILE A 9 12.62 11.66 -6.02
CA ILE A 9 11.43 12.48 -6.18
C ILE A 9 11.65 13.81 -5.47
N HIS A 10 11.04 14.87 -6.00
CA HIS A 10 10.94 16.14 -5.30
C HIS A 10 9.46 16.45 -5.08
N SER A 11 9.04 16.39 -3.83
CA SER A 11 7.66 16.63 -3.41
C SER A 11 7.61 17.49 -2.15
N ASP A 12 6.49 18.18 -1.97
CA ASP A 12 6.21 19.02 -0.81
C ASP A 12 5.43 18.26 0.28
N ILE A 13 5.27 16.94 0.18
CA ILE A 13 4.62 16.13 1.22
C ILE A 13 5.46 16.13 2.51
N ASP A 14 4.79 16.18 3.65
CA ASP A 14 5.38 15.97 4.97
C ASP A 14 5.00 14.57 5.45
N GLY A 15 5.96 13.72 5.78
CA GLY A 15 5.73 12.31 6.12
C GLY A 15 5.97 11.32 4.97
N THR A 16 5.30 10.18 5.01
CA THR A 16 5.49 9.07 4.07
C THR A 16 4.16 8.41 3.73
N ILE A 17 3.93 8.19 2.44
CA ILE A 17 2.82 7.37 1.95
C ILE A 17 3.32 5.94 1.77
N ILE A 18 2.52 4.96 2.20
CA ILE A 18 2.78 3.53 2.05
C ILE A 18 1.63 2.91 1.27
N ASP A 19 1.97 2.10 0.26
CA ASP A 19 1.02 1.33 -0.56
C ASP A 19 1.60 -0.08 -0.76
N ILE A 20 0.77 -1.10 -0.64
CA ILE A 20 1.18 -2.50 -0.74
C ILE A 20 0.40 -3.23 -1.83
N GLU A 21 1.05 -4.16 -2.51
CA GLU A 21 0.38 -5.12 -3.37
C GLU A 21 0.40 -6.49 -2.70
N THR A 22 -0.71 -7.21 -2.86
CA THR A 22 -0.97 -8.41 -2.06
C THR A 22 -1.43 -9.58 -2.90
N ILE A 23 -1.29 -10.77 -2.33
CA ILE A 23 -1.92 -12.01 -2.77
C ILE A 23 -2.77 -12.57 -1.63
N GLY A 24 -3.70 -13.47 -1.98
CA GLY A 24 -4.53 -14.18 -1.00
C GLY A 24 -5.98 -13.71 -1.03
N ARG A 25 -6.68 -13.87 0.10
CA ARG A 25 -8.13 -13.59 0.16
C ARG A 25 -8.56 -13.10 1.53
N PHE A 26 -9.58 -12.25 1.56
CA PHE A 26 -10.23 -11.85 2.80
C PHE A 26 -10.85 -13.05 3.51
N ASN A 27 -10.72 -13.08 4.85
CA ASN A 27 -11.50 -13.98 5.68
C ASN A 27 -12.97 -13.51 5.72
N GLN A 28 -13.83 -14.25 5.04
CA GLN A 28 -15.26 -13.91 4.92
C GLN A 28 -16.00 -13.88 6.27
N ARG A 29 -15.46 -14.52 7.32
CA ARG A 29 -16.05 -14.50 8.66
C ARG A 29 -16.01 -13.11 9.31
N TYR A 30 -14.97 -12.33 9.03
CA TYR A 30 -14.71 -11.03 9.65
C TYR A 30 -14.91 -9.86 8.69
N ARG A 31 -15.44 -10.15 7.50
CA ARG A 31 -15.60 -9.15 6.46
C ARG A 31 -16.53 -8.03 6.92
N TYR A 32 -16.08 -6.78 6.78
CA TYR A 32 -16.82 -5.59 7.18
C TYR A 32 -17.07 -5.44 8.69
N THR A 33 -16.30 -6.14 9.54
CA THR A 33 -16.42 -6.02 11.00
C THR A 33 -15.37 -5.08 11.61
N ASN A 34 -14.48 -4.48 10.81
CA ASN A 34 -13.29 -3.74 11.25
C ASN A 34 -12.37 -4.57 12.18
N ASP A 35 -12.35 -5.89 11.99
CA ASP A 35 -11.50 -6.81 12.75
C ASP A 35 -10.30 -7.17 11.87
N ALA A 36 -9.08 -7.05 12.39
CA ALA A 36 -7.87 -7.30 11.63
C ALA A 36 -7.87 -8.71 11.01
N ARG A 37 -8.54 -9.69 11.65
CA ARG A 37 -8.64 -11.06 11.12
C ARG A 37 -9.34 -11.15 9.76
N GLU A 38 -9.99 -10.09 9.28
CA GLU A 38 -10.41 -9.97 7.87
C GLU A 38 -9.23 -10.19 6.90
N PHE A 39 -8.00 -9.84 7.30
CA PHE A 39 -6.80 -9.85 6.46
C PHE A 39 -5.84 -11.03 6.74
N GLU A 40 -6.16 -11.95 7.64
CA GLU A 40 -5.22 -13.00 8.12
C GLU A 40 -4.69 -13.96 7.03
N TYR A 41 -5.37 -14.05 5.88
CA TYR A 41 -4.97 -14.88 4.74
C TYR A 41 -4.48 -14.06 3.54
N ILE A 42 -4.12 -12.80 3.78
CA ILE A 42 -3.55 -11.90 2.78
C ILE A 42 -2.07 -11.70 3.10
N GLN A 43 -1.23 -11.73 2.07
CA GLN A 43 0.21 -11.58 2.20
C GLN A 43 0.69 -10.47 1.27
N GLN A 44 1.56 -9.60 1.76
CA GLN A 44 2.24 -8.61 0.93
C GLN A 44 3.28 -9.29 0.02
N VAL A 45 3.34 -8.83 -1.22
CA VAL A 45 4.36 -9.25 -2.20
C VAL A 45 5.14 -8.07 -2.77
N ILE A 46 4.59 -6.87 -2.64
CA ILE A 46 5.23 -5.60 -2.96
C ILE A 46 4.94 -4.65 -1.79
N PHE A 47 5.99 -4.00 -1.29
CA PHE A 47 5.91 -2.89 -0.35
C PHE A 47 6.45 -1.65 -1.04
N GLY A 48 5.63 -0.60 -1.10
CA GLY A 48 5.96 0.68 -1.67
C GLY A 48 5.92 1.79 -0.61
N SER A 49 6.88 2.70 -0.66
CA SER A 49 6.85 3.94 0.11
C SER A 49 7.29 5.14 -0.73
N ILE A 50 6.72 6.30 -0.45
CA ILE A 50 7.12 7.58 -1.05
C ILE A 50 7.12 8.69 -0.01
N ASP A 51 8.21 9.44 0.05
CA ASP A 51 8.36 10.65 0.85
C ASP A 51 8.73 11.85 -0.04
N ARG A 52 9.11 12.97 0.59
CA ARG A 52 9.48 14.20 -0.11
C ARG A 52 10.70 14.09 -1.04
N ASN A 53 11.56 13.09 -0.83
CA ASN A 53 12.86 12.93 -1.49
C ASN A 53 12.94 11.69 -2.38
N GLN A 54 12.21 10.63 -2.07
CA GLN A 54 12.36 9.34 -2.75
C GLN A 54 11.07 8.54 -2.78
N LEU A 55 10.98 7.69 -3.80
CA LEU A 55 10.10 6.53 -3.86
C LEU A 55 10.96 5.27 -3.80
N GLN A 56 10.54 4.33 -2.97
CA GLN A 56 11.18 3.02 -2.80
C GLN A 56 10.14 1.92 -2.96
N ILE A 57 10.47 0.88 -3.73
CA ILE A 57 9.65 -0.33 -3.84
C ILE A 57 10.53 -1.54 -3.54
N LEU A 58 10.07 -2.38 -2.62
CA LEU A 58 10.63 -3.69 -2.31
C LEU A 58 9.65 -4.76 -2.78
N HIS A 59 10.13 -5.78 -3.48
CA HIS A 59 9.27 -6.87 -3.88
C HIS A 59 9.96 -8.22 -3.92
N VAL A 60 9.15 -9.27 -3.90
CA VAL A 60 9.57 -10.65 -4.14
C VAL A 60 8.97 -11.19 -5.43
N ARG A 61 9.57 -12.26 -5.93
CA ARG A 61 9.11 -13.00 -7.12
C ARG A 61 8.70 -14.45 -6.78
N ASP A 62 9.05 -14.93 -5.59
CA ASP A 62 8.66 -16.23 -5.06
C ASP A 62 7.91 -16.03 -3.73
N ARG A 63 6.85 -16.80 -3.50
CA ARG A 63 6.10 -16.81 -2.24
C ARG A 63 6.97 -17.25 -1.06
N ASN A 64 7.97 -18.08 -1.31
CA ASN A 64 8.92 -18.54 -0.28
C ASN A 64 9.78 -17.39 0.29
N ASP A 65 9.90 -16.28 -0.43
CA ASP A 65 10.68 -15.11 -0.04
C ASP A 65 9.86 -14.07 0.75
N ILE A 66 8.54 -14.25 0.89
CA ILE A 66 7.67 -13.30 1.62
C ILE A 66 8.14 -13.07 3.07
N PRO A 67 8.57 -14.10 3.85
CA PRO A 67 9.11 -13.86 5.18
C PRO A 67 10.32 -12.93 5.19
N GLU A 68 11.24 -13.10 4.22
CA GLU A 68 12.41 -12.22 4.04
C GLU A 68 11.98 -10.78 3.70
N LEU A 69 10.91 -10.63 2.91
CA LEU A 69 10.34 -9.31 2.59
C LEU A 69 9.81 -8.63 3.85
N ASN A 70 9.08 -9.36 4.69
CA ASN A 70 8.50 -8.82 5.93
C ASN A 70 9.60 -8.34 6.89
N GLU A 71 10.66 -9.13 7.10
CA GLU A 71 11.82 -8.72 7.91
C GLU A 71 12.48 -7.43 7.36
N ARG A 72 12.63 -7.35 6.04
CA ARG A 72 13.18 -6.16 5.39
C ARG A 72 12.28 -4.94 5.54
N VAL A 73 10.98 -5.13 5.43
CA VAL A 73 9.97 -4.06 5.55
C VAL A 73 9.93 -3.50 6.97
N THR A 74 9.95 -4.32 8.02
CA THR A 74 10.08 -3.84 9.41
C THR A 74 11.30 -2.93 9.57
N SER A 75 12.45 -3.34 9.04
CA SER A 75 13.68 -2.52 9.10
C SER A 75 13.58 -1.20 8.33
N VAL A 76 12.79 -1.16 7.25
CA VAL A 76 12.57 0.07 6.47
C VAL A 76 11.62 1.01 7.21
N ILE A 77 10.52 0.49 7.76
CA ILE A 77 9.50 1.27 8.45
C ILE A 77 10.10 2.07 9.61
N ASP A 78 11.04 1.50 10.37
CA ASP A 78 11.76 2.17 11.47
C ASP A 78 12.50 3.44 11.02
N GLY A 79 12.87 3.53 9.74
CA GLY A 79 13.57 4.67 9.16
C GLY A 79 12.67 5.64 8.39
N LEU A 80 11.37 5.35 8.23
CA LEU A 80 10.44 6.20 7.50
C LEU A 80 10.02 7.42 8.32
N ASN A 81 9.75 8.53 7.64
CA ASN A 81 9.30 9.76 8.28
C ASN A 81 7.79 9.70 8.52
N ARG A 82 7.36 9.93 9.76
CA ARG A 82 5.96 10.22 10.05
C ARG A 82 5.61 11.65 9.64
N PRO A 83 4.32 11.95 9.36
CA PRO A 83 3.15 11.06 9.43
C PRO A 83 3.06 9.97 8.34
N PHE A 84 2.42 8.85 8.64
CA PHE A 84 2.14 7.76 7.69
C PHE A 84 0.76 7.89 7.06
N TYR A 85 0.71 7.73 5.74
CA TYR A 85 -0.50 7.84 4.93
C TYR A 85 -0.69 6.62 4.04
N ALA A 86 -1.95 6.28 3.78
CA ALA A 86 -2.33 5.31 2.76
C ALA A 86 -3.71 5.65 2.20
N PHE A 87 -3.98 5.18 0.97
CA PHE A 87 -5.30 5.35 0.38
C PHE A 87 -6.42 4.56 1.04
N ASN A 88 -6.15 3.47 1.73
CA ASN A 88 -7.17 2.75 2.48
C ASN A 88 -6.59 2.20 3.77
N SER A 89 -6.05 3.08 4.61
CA SER A 89 -5.23 2.77 5.81
C SER A 89 -5.62 1.50 6.58
N VAL A 90 -6.92 1.20 6.75
CA VAL A 90 -7.40 -0.03 7.39
C VAL A 90 -6.89 -1.31 6.72
N PHE A 91 -6.86 -1.32 5.39
CA PHE A 91 -6.32 -2.43 4.60
C PHE A 91 -4.82 -2.58 4.81
N GLU A 92 -4.02 -1.51 4.68
CA GLU A 92 -2.57 -1.59 4.86
C GLU A 92 -2.24 -2.00 6.30
N MET A 93 -2.86 -1.38 7.31
CA MET A 93 -2.72 -1.76 8.71
C MET A 93 -3.01 -3.24 8.95
N GLY A 94 -4.12 -3.73 8.40
CA GLY A 94 -4.57 -5.10 8.60
C GLY A 94 -3.63 -6.13 7.97
N VAL A 95 -3.18 -5.91 6.74
CA VAL A 95 -2.25 -6.81 6.06
C VAL A 95 -0.87 -6.77 6.71
N LEU A 96 -0.35 -5.58 7.02
CA LEU A 96 0.95 -5.41 7.66
C LEU A 96 0.97 -6.00 9.06
N TYR A 97 -0.13 -5.93 9.82
CA TYR A 97 -0.23 -6.56 11.14
C TYR A 97 0.07 -8.07 11.10
N PHE A 98 -0.55 -8.81 10.17
CA PHE A 98 -0.28 -10.24 10.03
C PHE A 98 1.06 -10.55 9.37
N GLY A 99 1.52 -9.69 8.46
CA GLY A 99 2.80 -9.86 7.77
C GLY A 99 4.00 -9.64 8.68
N LEU A 100 3.97 -8.55 9.45
CA LEU A 100 5.09 -8.08 10.28
C LEU A 100 5.00 -8.59 11.73
N GLY A 101 3.81 -8.98 12.19
CA GLY A 101 3.58 -9.41 13.56
C GLY A 101 3.53 -8.26 14.58
N GLU A 102 3.39 -7.02 14.11
CA GLU A 102 3.36 -5.81 14.92
C GLU A 102 2.25 -4.85 14.48
N GLU A 103 1.75 -4.04 15.42
CA GLU A 103 0.71 -3.03 15.14
C GLU A 103 1.36 -1.78 14.52
N LEU A 104 1.09 -1.53 13.25
CA LEU A 104 1.51 -0.31 12.56
C LEU A 104 0.32 0.63 12.40
N TYR A 105 0.35 1.78 13.07
CA TYR A 105 -0.71 2.78 12.98
C TYR A 105 -0.39 3.83 11.91
N PHE A 106 -1.37 4.14 11.07
CA PHE A 106 -1.32 5.24 10.11
C PHE A 106 -1.86 6.53 10.75
N ASP A 107 -1.31 7.67 10.35
CA ASP A 107 -1.71 9.00 10.85
C ASP A 107 -2.75 9.66 9.94
N GLY A 108 -2.87 9.23 8.69
CA GLY A 108 -3.86 9.78 7.78
C GLY A 108 -4.36 8.82 6.71
N GLU A 109 -5.64 8.96 6.41
CA GLU A 109 -6.39 8.20 5.43
C GLU A 109 -6.70 9.10 4.24
N LEU A 110 -6.25 8.68 3.05
CA LEU A 110 -6.43 9.49 1.85
C LEU A 110 -7.82 9.32 1.25
N GLN A 111 -8.54 8.22 1.49
CA GLN A 111 -9.95 8.08 1.08
C GLN A 111 -10.81 9.22 1.64
N ASP A 112 -11.58 9.90 0.79
CA ASP A 112 -12.51 10.97 1.24
C ASP A 112 -13.70 10.38 2.02
N GLU A 113 -14.13 9.17 1.65
CA GLU A 113 -15.19 8.41 2.27
C GLU A 113 -14.81 6.92 2.33
N LYS A 114 -15.37 6.16 3.29
CA LYS A 114 -15.14 4.71 3.37
C LYS A 114 -15.48 4.05 2.04
N PHE A 115 -14.55 3.25 1.53
CA PHE A 115 -14.69 2.54 0.25
C PHE A 115 -14.73 3.43 -1.00
N GLU A 116 -14.26 4.68 -0.92
CA GLU A 116 -14.02 5.46 -2.14
C GLU A 116 -13.00 4.71 -3.02
N SER A 117 -13.34 4.53 -4.29
CA SER A 117 -12.41 3.92 -5.26
C SER A 117 -11.31 4.90 -5.66
N LYS A 118 -10.06 4.44 -5.71
CA LYS A 118 -8.88 5.21 -6.16
C LYS A 118 -9.11 5.82 -7.56
N ALA A 119 -9.67 5.06 -8.50
CA ALA A 119 -10.03 5.54 -9.83
C ALA A 119 -11.01 6.74 -9.83
N LYS A 120 -11.99 6.76 -8.92
CA LYS A 120 -12.92 7.90 -8.76
C LYS A 120 -12.16 9.11 -8.23
N ALA A 121 -11.33 8.95 -7.19
CA ALA A 121 -10.52 10.03 -6.62
C ALA A 121 -9.59 10.65 -7.67
N VAL A 122 -8.80 9.80 -8.36
CA VAL A 122 -7.87 10.19 -9.43
C VAL A 122 -8.59 11.00 -10.52
N ARG A 123 -9.72 10.48 -11.02
CA ARG A 123 -10.52 11.18 -12.04
C ARG A 123 -11.06 12.52 -11.54
N ASN A 124 -11.63 12.54 -10.33
CA ASN A 124 -12.25 13.75 -9.78
C ASN A 124 -11.21 14.85 -9.49
N LEU A 125 -10.00 14.47 -9.09
CA LEU A 125 -8.90 15.39 -8.78
C LEU A 125 -8.02 15.73 -10.00
N GLY A 126 -8.33 15.16 -11.17
CA GLY A 126 -7.58 15.36 -12.41
C GLY A 126 -6.12 14.91 -12.29
N ILE A 127 -5.88 13.78 -11.63
CA ILE A 127 -4.55 13.19 -11.42
C ILE A 127 -4.19 12.33 -12.63
N PRO A 128 -2.97 12.41 -13.18
CA PRO A 128 -2.57 11.59 -14.32
C PRO A 128 -2.43 10.11 -13.94
N ASN A 129 -2.44 9.23 -14.95
CA ASN A 129 -2.38 7.79 -14.73
C ASN A 129 -0.99 7.28 -14.30
N TYR A 130 0.08 8.06 -14.52
CA TYR A 130 1.47 7.66 -14.27
C TYR A 130 1.85 6.30 -14.86
N ASP A 131 1.36 6.02 -16.07
CA ASP A 131 1.58 4.77 -16.81
C ASP A 131 1.14 3.50 -16.06
N ASP A 132 0.17 3.63 -15.13
CA ASP A 132 -0.45 2.49 -14.47
C ASP A 132 -1.05 1.51 -15.49
N PRO A 133 -0.54 0.26 -15.57
CA PRO A 133 -1.00 -0.74 -16.53
C PRO A 133 -2.42 -1.26 -16.25
N PHE A 134 -2.94 -1.05 -15.03
CA PHE A 134 -4.19 -1.63 -14.55
C PHE A 134 -5.29 -0.61 -14.27
N TYR A 135 -5.01 0.70 -14.40
CA TYR A 135 -5.97 1.78 -14.14
C TYR A 135 -6.65 1.63 -12.76
N ASP A 136 -5.82 1.56 -11.70
CA ASP A 136 -6.23 1.45 -10.30
C ASP A 136 -6.89 0.11 -9.91
N LYS A 137 -6.81 -0.92 -10.76
CA LYS A 137 -7.41 -2.25 -10.48
C LYS A 137 -6.41 -3.19 -9.80
N GLY A 138 -6.34 -3.14 -8.47
CA GLY A 138 -5.47 -4.02 -7.68
C GLY A 138 -5.67 -5.52 -7.92
N LEU A 139 -6.88 -5.97 -8.29
CA LEU A 139 -7.12 -7.38 -8.66
C LEU A 139 -6.27 -7.82 -9.87
N LEU A 140 -6.09 -6.94 -10.86
CA LEU A 140 -5.25 -7.23 -12.02
C LEU A 140 -3.77 -7.24 -11.64
N CYS A 141 -3.35 -6.39 -10.70
CA CYS A 141 -2.00 -6.40 -10.16
C CYS A 141 -1.67 -7.73 -9.46
N MET A 142 -2.58 -8.20 -8.60
CA MET A 142 -2.46 -9.51 -7.95
C MET A 142 -2.31 -10.64 -8.99
N GLN A 143 -3.17 -10.65 -10.02
CA GLN A 143 -3.11 -11.65 -11.09
C GLN A 143 -1.81 -11.57 -11.89
N ALA A 144 -1.34 -10.36 -12.20
CA ALA A 144 -0.08 -10.14 -12.89
C ALA A 144 1.10 -10.70 -12.10
N TRP A 145 1.15 -10.45 -10.78
CA TRP A 145 2.17 -11.03 -9.92
C TRP A 145 2.10 -12.56 -9.90
N GLU A 146 0.90 -13.15 -9.78
CA GLU A 146 0.71 -14.61 -9.82
C GLU A 146 1.13 -15.24 -11.15
N ASN A 147 1.02 -14.50 -12.26
CA ASN A 147 1.45 -14.93 -13.59
C ASN A 147 2.94 -14.68 -13.88
N GLY A 148 3.67 -14.09 -12.95
CA GLY A 148 5.09 -13.75 -13.12
C GLY A 148 5.35 -12.45 -13.88
N GLU A 149 4.32 -11.62 -14.10
CA GLU A 149 4.41 -10.29 -14.73
C GLU A 149 4.85 -9.23 -13.71
N PHE A 150 5.97 -9.47 -13.04
CA PHE A 150 6.42 -8.70 -11.88
C PHE A 150 6.70 -7.23 -12.20
N ASP A 151 7.32 -6.94 -13.34
CA ASP A 151 7.63 -5.56 -13.74
C ASP A 151 6.34 -4.73 -13.93
N THR A 152 5.27 -5.36 -14.43
CA THR A 152 3.94 -4.75 -14.57
C THR A 152 3.31 -4.48 -13.20
N ALA A 153 3.44 -5.42 -12.25
CA ALA A 153 2.96 -5.24 -10.88
C ALA A 153 3.72 -4.12 -10.13
N VAL A 154 5.05 -4.05 -10.31
CA VAL A 154 5.87 -2.95 -9.75
C VAL A 154 5.51 -1.60 -10.38
N ALA A 155 5.24 -1.57 -11.69
CA ALA A 155 4.78 -0.35 -12.36
C ALA A 155 3.42 0.13 -11.82
N HIS A 156 2.51 -0.78 -11.48
CA HIS A 156 1.25 -0.44 -10.82
C HIS A 156 1.47 0.21 -9.45
N ASN A 157 2.22 -0.44 -8.56
CA ASN A 157 2.49 0.10 -7.22
C ASN A 157 3.18 1.47 -7.27
N ARG A 158 4.15 1.64 -8.18
CA ARG A 158 4.78 2.95 -8.45
C ARG A 158 3.75 4.01 -8.83
N ALA A 159 2.83 3.69 -9.75
CA ALA A 159 1.79 4.61 -10.15
C ALA A 159 0.81 4.92 -9.02
N CYS A 160 0.45 3.93 -8.19
CA CYS A 160 -0.36 4.12 -6.99
C CYS A 160 0.28 5.11 -6.03
N LEU A 161 1.56 4.95 -5.68
CA LEU A 161 2.30 5.87 -4.80
C LEU A 161 2.29 7.32 -5.34
N LEU A 162 2.53 7.51 -6.64
CA LEU A 162 2.50 8.83 -7.28
C LEU A 162 1.09 9.45 -7.27
N LYS A 163 0.05 8.65 -7.51
CA LYS A 163 -1.34 9.10 -7.43
C LYS A 163 -1.71 9.50 -6.01
N GLU A 164 -1.33 8.70 -5.02
CA GLU A 164 -1.60 8.96 -3.61
C GLU A 164 -0.90 10.20 -3.09
N ARG A 165 0.35 10.45 -3.51
CA ARG A 165 1.04 11.71 -3.26
C ARG A 165 0.24 12.89 -3.79
N ASP A 166 -0.23 12.81 -5.02
CA ASP A 166 -1.03 13.87 -5.62
C ASP A 166 -2.40 14.04 -4.94
N ILE A 167 -3.01 12.94 -4.48
CA ILE A 167 -4.23 12.98 -3.67
C ILE A 167 -3.97 13.75 -2.38
N LEU A 168 -2.93 13.37 -1.63
CA LEU A 168 -2.54 14.04 -0.38
C LEU A 168 -2.31 15.54 -0.59
N LEU A 169 -1.55 15.91 -1.63
CA LEU A 169 -1.26 17.32 -1.93
C LEU A 169 -2.50 18.13 -2.37
N LYS A 170 -3.45 17.49 -3.07
CA LYS A 170 -4.63 18.19 -3.62
C LYS A 170 -5.79 18.30 -2.63
N ARG A 171 -6.02 17.28 -1.80
CA ARG A 171 -7.18 17.24 -0.89
C ARG A 171 -6.84 17.04 0.58
N GLY A 172 -5.59 16.76 0.92
CA GLY A 172 -5.20 16.40 2.29
C GLY A 172 -5.59 14.97 2.64
N PHE A 173 -5.81 14.74 3.93
CA PHE A 173 -6.17 13.44 4.51
C PHE A 173 -7.23 13.64 5.61
N ARG A 174 -7.88 12.54 6.00
CA ARG A 174 -8.73 12.49 7.20
C ARG A 174 -8.17 11.51 8.23
N GLU A 175 -8.77 11.51 9.41
CA GLU A 175 -8.47 10.50 10.43
C GLU A 175 -8.80 9.09 9.91
N PRO A 176 -7.88 8.11 10.09
CA PRO A 176 -8.13 6.70 9.80
C PRO A 176 -9.33 6.14 10.56
N TYR A 177 -9.96 5.12 9.97
CA TYR A 177 -10.92 4.33 10.72
C TYR A 177 -10.20 3.41 11.70
N GLU A 178 -10.79 3.20 12.89
CA GLU A 178 -10.27 2.24 13.85
C GLU A 178 -10.32 0.80 13.29
N LEU A 179 -9.22 0.08 13.47
CA LEU A 179 -9.09 -1.35 13.21
C LEU A 179 -8.85 -2.07 14.54
N ILE A 180 -9.59 -3.15 14.79
CA ILE A 180 -9.47 -3.95 16.01
C ILE A 180 -8.39 -5.02 15.79
N PHE A 181 -7.25 -4.86 16.46
CA PHE A 181 -6.20 -5.87 16.50
C PHE A 181 -6.54 -6.94 17.54
N ASN A 182 -6.54 -8.21 17.11
CA ASN A 182 -6.77 -9.36 17.99
C ASN A 182 -5.52 -10.22 18.01
N LYS A 183 -5.00 -10.48 19.21
CA LYS A 183 -3.89 -11.42 19.46
C LYS A 183 -4.35 -12.87 19.44
#